data_AF-A0A526Z209-F1
#
_entry.id   AF-A0A526Z209-F1
#
_cell.length_a   1.000
_cell.length_b   1.000
_cell.length_c   1.000
_cell.angle_alpha   90.00
_cell.angle_beta   90.00
_cell.angle_gamma   90.00
#
_symmetry.space_group_name_H-M   'P 1'
#
loop_
_entity.id
_entity.type
_entity.pdbx_description
1 polymer ?
#
loop_
_entity_poly.entity_id
_entity_poly.type
_entity_poly.pdbx_seq_one_letter_code
_entity_poly.pdbx_strand_id
1 'polypeptide(L)'
;CLGIAQQSLNDHSAAIESFGRATDLNPGLILARYALGRSLLALQRTDEAAQAFTLVLENESPAPAETALRAKARRQLQQLRTAKAPYILKKPEREKPVIQPSLPLGLTTLLTVARPAAASRSPSSVA
;
A
#
# COMPACT_ATOMS: atom_id res chain seq x y z
N CYS A 1 -7.00 -11.88 18.73
CA CYS A 1 -6.27 -11.56 17.49
C CYS A 1 -5.48 -10.27 17.65
N LEU A 2 -4.16 -10.32 17.45
CA LEU A 2 -3.27 -9.16 17.55
C LEU A 2 -3.72 -7.97 16.68
N GLY A 3 -4.13 -8.24 15.43
CA GLY A 3 -4.60 -7.18 14.51
C GLY A 3 -5.86 -6.45 15.00
N ILE A 4 -6.75 -7.12 15.73
CA ILE A 4 -7.95 -6.48 16.29
C ILE A 4 -7.56 -5.55 17.45
N ALA A 5 -6.64 -6.01 18.31
CA ALA A 5 -6.13 -5.19 19.40
C ALA A 5 -5.41 -3.94 18.86
N GLN A 6 -4.59 -4.08 17.82
CA GLN A 6 -3.91 -2.97 17.15
C GLN A 6 -4.90 -1.99 16.51
N GLN A 7 -5.98 -2.48 15.86
CA GLN A 7 -7.06 -1.62 15.38
C GLN A 7 -7.74 -0.83 16.51
N SER A 8 -8.01 -1.46 17.65
CA SER A 8 -8.61 -0.79 18.81
C SER A 8 -7.69 0.27 19.40
N LEU A 9 -6.37 0.11 19.26
CA LEU A 9 -5.35 1.08 19.65
C LEU A 9 -5.10 2.16 18.58
N ASN A 10 -5.88 2.18 17.50
CA ASN A 10 -5.71 3.10 16.36
C ASN A 10 -4.37 2.93 15.61
N ASP A 11 -3.61 1.87 15.89
CA ASP A 11 -2.40 1.50 15.18
C ASP A 11 -2.77 0.68 13.93
N HIS A 12 -3.30 1.40 12.95
CA HIS A 12 -3.77 0.79 11.71
C HIS A 12 -2.63 0.25 10.86
N SER A 13 -1.42 0.80 10.96
CA SER A 13 -0.20 0.31 10.31
C SER A 13 0.14 -1.11 10.76
N ALA A 14 0.32 -1.32 12.06
CA ALA A 14 0.67 -2.63 12.59
C ALA A 14 -0.49 -3.62 12.42
N ALA A 15 -1.74 -3.13 12.49
CA ALA A 15 -2.91 -3.95 12.21
C ALA A 15 -2.90 -4.50 10.77
N ILE A 16 -2.51 -3.70 9.78
CA ILE A 16 -2.40 -4.16 8.38
C ILE A 16 -1.39 -5.30 8.27
N GLU A 17 -0.22 -5.17 8.89
CA GLU A 17 0.79 -6.25 8.87
C GLU A 17 0.27 -7.54 9.52
N SER A 18 -0.39 -7.40 10.67
CA SER A 18 -0.98 -8.54 11.38
C SER A 18 -2.09 -9.22 10.59
N PHE A 19 -2.97 -8.44 9.93
CA PHE A 19 -4.02 -9.01 9.09
C PHE A 19 -3.49 -9.55 7.77
N GLY A 20 -2.46 -8.94 7.18
CA GLY A 20 -1.78 -9.44 5.98
C GLY A 20 -1.25 -10.85 6.22
N ARG A 21 -0.49 -11.05 7.32
CA ARG A 21 -0.05 -12.38 7.74
C ARG A 21 -1.21 -13.35 7.98
N ALA A 22 -2.31 -12.88 8.58
CA ALA A 22 -3.49 -13.73 8.79
C ALA A 22 -4.13 -14.18 7.47
N THR A 23 -4.14 -13.32 6.46
CA THR A 23 -4.66 -13.65 5.12
C THR A 23 -3.69 -14.51 4.31
N ASP A 24 -2.39 -14.40 4.54
CA ASP A 24 -1.38 -15.28 3.94
C ASP A 24 -1.48 -16.70 4.49
N LEU A 25 -1.68 -16.82 5.81
CA LEU A 25 -1.85 -18.11 6.49
C LEU A 25 -3.20 -18.76 6.16
N ASN A 26 -4.27 -17.96 6.09
CA ASN A 26 -5.60 -18.44 5.72
C ASN A 26 -6.24 -17.52 4.69
N PRO A 27 -6.07 -17.82 3.39
CA PRO A 27 -6.71 -17.11 2.31
C PRO A 27 -8.23 -17.29 2.27
N GLY A 28 -8.85 -18.09 3.14
CA GLY A 28 -10.30 -18.17 3.28
C GLY A 28 -10.87 -17.22 4.34
N LEU A 29 -10.00 -16.58 5.15
CA LEU A 29 -10.43 -15.84 6.33
C LEU A 29 -11.00 -14.45 5.95
N ILE A 30 -12.29 -14.43 5.61
CA ILE A 30 -13.01 -13.21 5.22
C ILE A 30 -12.92 -12.13 6.30
N LEU A 31 -12.99 -12.50 7.58
CA LEU A 31 -12.93 -11.55 8.68
C LEU A 31 -11.62 -10.75 8.69
N ALA A 32 -10.48 -11.42 8.43
CA ALA A 32 -9.17 -10.76 8.36
C ALA A 32 -9.10 -9.81 7.16
N ARG A 33 -9.61 -10.21 5.99
CA ARG A 33 -9.68 -9.33 4.82
C ARG A 33 -10.57 -8.11 5.04
N TYR A 34 -11.73 -8.30 5.66
CA TYR A 34 -12.63 -7.19 6.00
C TYR A 34 -11.98 -6.23 7.00
N ALA A 35 -11.31 -6.77 8.03
CA ALA A 35 -10.60 -5.96 9.01
C ALA A 35 -9.40 -5.22 8.39
N LEU A 36 -8.65 -5.85 7.49
CA LEU A 36 -7.59 -5.22 6.71
C LEU A 36 -8.11 -4.06 5.88
N GLY A 37 -9.23 -4.24 5.16
CA GLY A 37 -9.89 -3.15 4.42
C GLY A 37 -10.28 -1.97 5.31
N ARG A 38 -10.75 -2.23 6.53
CA ARG A 38 -11.06 -1.16 7.51
C ARG A 38 -9.82 -0.40 7.98
N SER A 39 -8.72 -1.10 8.27
CA SER A 39 -7.46 -0.43 8.64
C SER A 39 -6.91 0.41 7.49
N LEU A 40 -7.00 -0.09 6.25
CA LEU A 40 -6.59 0.66 5.06
C LEU A 40 -7.42 1.94 4.86
N LEU A 41 -8.73 1.89 5.11
CA LEU A 41 -9.57 3.09 5.09
C LEU A 41 -9.17 4.11 6.14
N ALA A 42 -8.86 3.67 7.35
CA ALA A 42 -8.43 4.56 8.41
C ALA A 42 -7.12 5.28 8.06
N LEU A 43 -6.24 4.63 7.27
CA LEU A 43 -5.03 5.23 6.71
C LEU A 43 -5.23 5.96 5.37
N GLN A 44 -6.48 6.20 4.95
CA GLN A 44 -6.81 6.84 3.65
C GLN A 44 -6.32 6.08 2.40
N ARG A 45 -5.91 4.81 2.54
CA ARG A 45 -5.51 3.93 1.43
C ARG A 45 -6.74 3.34 0.75
N THR A 46 -7.53 4.21 0.14
CA THR A 46 -8.88 3.88 -0.34
C THR A 46 -8.92 2.87 -1.49
N ASP A 47 -7.94 2.89 -2.41
CA ASP A 47 -7.86 1.92 -3.51
C ASP A 47 -7.60 0.50 -3.00
N GLU A 48 -6.65 0.35 -2.09
CA GLU A 48 -6.32 -0.95 -1.50
C GLU A 48 -7.44 -1.46 -0.60
N ALA A 49 -8.11 -0.57 0.14
CA ALA A 49 -9.30 -0.93 0.90
C ALA A 49 -10.42 -1.46 0.00
N ALA A 50 -10.66 -0.81 -1.16
CA ALA A 50 -11.66 -1.27 -2.11
C ALA A 50 -11.31 -2.66 -2.68
N GLN A 51 -10.04 -2.92 -2.97
CA GLN A 51 -9.58 -4.25 -3.37
C GLN A 51 -9.84 -5.29 -2.27
N ALA A 52 -9.46 -4.99 -1.03
CA ALA A 52 -9.67 -5.89 0.11
C ALA A 52 -11.17 -6.22 0.34
N PHE A 53 -12.05 -5.23 0.20
CA PHE A 53 -13.50 -5.46 0.29
C PHE A 53 -14.06 -6.23 -0.91
N THR A 54 -13.45 -6.12 -2.09
CA THR A 54 -13.87 -6.89 -3.27
C THR A 54 -13.59 -8.38 -3.06
N LEU A 55 -12.39 -8.71 -2.55
CA LEU A 55 -12.01 -10.08 -2.19
C LEU A 55 -12.87 -10.69 -1.09
N VAL A 56 -13.47 -9.87 -0.22
CA VAL A 56 -14.47 -10.34 0.76
C VAL A 56 -15.76 -10.81 0.08
N LEU A 57 -16.17 -10.13 -1.01
CA LEU A 57 -17.38 -10.45 -1.75
C LEU A 57 -17.22 -11.65 -2.67
N GLU A 58 -16.00 -11.93 -3.13
CA GLU A 58 -15.68 -13.09 -3.97
C GLU A 58 -15.81 -14.43 -3.23
N ASN A 59 -15.89 -14.42 -1.89
CA ASN A 59 -16.11 -15.63 -1.12
C ASN A 59 -17.62 -15.96 -1.04
N GLU A 60 -18.00 -17.13 -1.57
CA GLU A 60 -19.39 -17.59 -1.70
C GLU A 60 -19.90 -18.42 -0.51
N SER A 61 -19.18 -18.48 0.62
CA SER A 61 -19.59 -19.28 1.78
C SER A 61 -21.02 -18.95 2.26
N PRO A 62 -21.92 -19.94 2.45
CA PRO A 62 -23.28 -19.69 2.90
C PRO A 62 -23.39 -19.36 4.40
N ALA A 63 -22.27 -19.34 5.14
CA ALA A 63 -22.28 -19.11 6.58
C ALA A 63 -22.86 -17.73 6.95
N PRO A 64 -23.76 -17.64 7.95
CA PRO A 64 -24.44 -16.39 8.30
C PRO A 64 -23.49 -15.29 8.82
N ALA A 65 -22.39 -15.67 9.47
CA ALA A 65 -21.36 -14.70 9.86
C ALA A 65 -20.66 -14.07 8.64
N GLU A 66 -20.45 -14.87 7.60
CA GLU A 66 -19.77 -14.47 6.36
C GLU A 66 -20.70 -13.67 5.44
N THR A 67 -22.00 -13.98 5.38
CA THR A 67 -23.00 -13.14 4.70
C THR A 67 -23.09 -11.74 5.32
N ALA A 68 -23.06 -11.63 6.65
CA ALA A 68 -23.08 -10.36 7.36
C ALA A 68 -21.83 -9.50 7.06
N LEU A 69 -20.64 -10.12 7.04
CA LEU A 69 -19.40 -9.43 6.66
C LEU A 69 -19.41 -8.95 5.22
N ARG A 70 -19.94 -9.75 4.29
CA ARG A 70 -20.13 -9.36 2.89
C ARG A 70 -21.09 -8.18 2.75
N ALA A 71 -22.21 -8.19 3.46
CA ALA A 71 -23.13 -7.05 3.48
C ALA A 71 -22.44 -5.76 3.97
N LYS A 72 -21.62 -5.86 5.02
CA LYS A 72 -20.83 -4.71 5.51
C LYS A 72 -19.78 -4.25 4.50
N ALA A 73 -19.05 -5.17 3.87
CA ALA A 73 -18.05 -4.87 2.85
C ALA A 73 -18.70 -4.20 1.62
N ARG A 74 -19.85 -4.69 1.15
CA ARG A 74 -20.61 -4.12 0.03
C ARG A 74 -21.01 -2.67 0.31
N ARG A 75 -21.50 -2.38 1.52
CA ARG A 75 -21.84 -1.00 1.92
C ARG A 75 -20.61 -0.09 1.89
N GLN A 76 -19.49 -0.55 2.43
CA GLN A 76 -18.24 0.23 2.40
C GLN A 76 -17.74 0.47 0.98
N LEU A 77 -17.75 -0.55 0.13
CA LEU A 77 -17.34 -0.41 -1.26
C LEU A 77 -18.25 0.54 -2.05
N GLN A 78 -19.56 0.53 -1.78
CA GLN A 78 -20.49 1.48 -2.35
C GLN A 78 -20.18 2.92 -1.89
N GLN A 79 -19.89 3.12 -0.60
CA GLN A 79 -19.50 4.43 -0.05
C GLN A 79 -18.21 4.96 -0.71
N LEU A 80 -17.21 4.10 -0.91
CA LEU A 80 -15.97 4.47 -1.59
C LEU A 80 -16.20 4.84 -3.06
N ARG A 81 -17.10 4.14 -3.75
CA ARG A 81 -17.48 4.45 -5.13
C ARG A 81 -18.19 5.79 -5.20
N THR A 82 -19.14 6.07 -4.31
CA THR A 82 -19.83 7.37 -4.28
C THR A 82 -18.89 8.51 -3.87
N ALA A 83 -17.93 8.25 -2.97
CA ALA A 83 -16.93 9.24 -2.56
C ALA A 83 -15.90 9.55 -3.66
N LYS A 84 -15.54 8.57 -4.50
CA LYS A 84 -14.68 8.77 -5.69
C LYS A 84 -15.44 9.34 -6.89
N ALA A 85 -16.77 9.20 -6.94
CA ALA A 85 -17.58 9.57 -8.09
C ALA A 85 -17.92 11.07 -8.30
N PRO A 86 -17.56 12.07 -7.47
CA PRO A 86 -17.78 13.46 -7.86
C PRO A 86 -16.59 14.11 -8.58
N TYR A 87 -15.42 13.46 -8.72
CA TYR A 87 -14.30 14.04 -9.46
C TYR A 87 -13.47 12.98 -10.19
N ILE A 88 -13.67 12.90 -11.51
CA ILE A 88 -12.78 12.40 -12.56
C ILE A 88 -11.83 11.26 -12.13
N LEU A 89 -12.19 10.05 -12.53
CA LEU A 89 -11.31 8.88 -12.53
C LEU A 89 -10.02 9.17 -13.32
N LYS A 90 -8.99 9.72 -12.66
CA LYS A 90 -7.61 9.50 -13.11
C LYS A 90 -7.35 8.02 -12.87
N LYS A 91 -7.18 7.27 -13.96
CA LYS A 91 -6.78 5.85 -13.94
C LYS A 91 -5.68 5.67 -12.88
N PRO A 92 -5.76 4.65 -12.01
CA PRO A 92 -4.64 4.35 -11.14
C PRO A 92 -3.49 3.88 -12.03
N GLU A 93 -2.51 4.76 -12.26
CA GLU A 93 -1.19 4.31 -12.66
C GLU A 93 -0.76 3.35 -11.56
N ARG A 94 -0.62 2.07 -11.90
CA ARG A 94 -0.04 1.07 -11.03
C ARG A 94 1.37 1.55 -10.71
N GLU A 95 1.53 2.21 -9.57
CA GLU A 95 2.85 2.51 -9.04
C GLU A 95 3.53 1.16 -8.82
N LYS A 96 4.55 0.89 -9.65
CA LYS A 96 5.30 -0.36 -9.61
C LYS A 96 5.86 -0.51 -8.20
N PRO A 97 5.88 -1.73 -7.62
CA PRO A 97 6.40 -1.93 -6.28
C PRO A 97 7.83 -1.39 -6.25
N VAL A 98 8.05 -0.40 -5.39
CA VAL A 98 9.38 0.11 -5.06
C VAL A 98 10.10 -1.04 -4.36
N ILE A 99 10.79 -1.85 -5.14
CA ILE A 99 11.87 -2.68 -4.62
C ILE A 99 12.87 -1.67 -4.09
N GLN A 100 12.93 -1.51 -2.76
CA GLN A 100 13.99 -0.76 -2.12
C GLN A 100 15.31 -1.35 -2.65
N PRO A 101 16.17 -0.57 -3.33
CA PRO A 101 17.50 -1.07 -3.64
C PRO A 101 18.17 -1.30 -2.30
N SER A 102 18.40 -2.57 -1.95
CA SER A 102 19.28 -2.93 -0.85
C SER A 102 20.58 -2.19 -1.09
N LEU A 103 20.93 -1.30 -0.15
CA LEU A 103 22.19 -0.57 -0.12
C LEU A 103 23.32 -1.56 -0.46
N PRO A 104 24.27 -1.19 -1.34
CA PRO A 104 25.40 -2.07 -1.59
C PRO A 104 26.22 -2.13 -0.29
N LEU A 105 26.18 -3.29 0.36
CA LEU A 105 27.19 -3.69 1.34
C LEU A 105 28.55 -3.59 0.65
N GLY A 106 29.48 -2.94 1.34
CA GLY A 106 30.76 -2.50 0.80
C GLY A 106 31.49 -3.52 -0.05
N LEU A 107 31.87 -3.09 -1.25
CA LEU A 107 33.07 -3.57 -1.91
C LEU A 107 34.02 -2.38 -2.07
N THR A 108 34.82 -2.20 -1.04
CA THR A 108 36.10 -1.51 -1.05
C THR A 108 37.05 -2.23 -2.02
N THR A 109 36.97 -1.96 -3.33
CA THR A 109 38.05 -2.37 -4.25
C THR A 109 38.17 -1.46 -5.47
N LEU A 110 39.19 -0.59 -5.41
CA LEU A 110 40.05 -0.08 -6.50
C LEU A 110 39.41 0.42 -7.81
N LEU A 111 39.39 1.75 -7.97
CA LEU A 111 39.71 2.47 -9.23
C LEU A 111 40.04 3.93 -8.80
N THR A 112 41.26 4.18 -8.34
CA THR A 112 42.39 4.70 -9.14
C THR A 112 42.08 6.06 -9.77
N VAL A 113 42.51 7.12 -9.06
CA VAL A 113 43.21 8.31 -9.56
C VAL A 113 42.67 8.96 -10.85
N ALA A 114 42.05 10.15 -10.72
CA ALA A 114 42.51 11.36 -11.42
C ALA A 114 41.63 12.59 -11.11
N ARG A 115 42.16 13.52 -10.30
CA ARG A 115 41.87 14.96 -10.34
C ARG A 115 43.17 15.66 -9.91
N PRO A 116 43.71 16.64 -10.67
CA PRO A 116 43.49 18.07 -10.38
C PRO A 116 43.29 18.91 -11.67
N ALA A 117 42.37 19.88 -11.73
CA ALA A 117 42.43 21.28 -11.24
C ALA A 117 43.27 22.25 -12.11
N ALA A 118 42.58 23.15 -12.83
CA ALA A 118 42.91 24.57 -13.15
C ALA A 118 41.83 25.08 -14.14
N ALA A 119 40.90 25.99 -13.81
CA ALA A 119 41.03 27.42 -13.53
C ALA A 119 41.65 28.25 -14.68
N SER A 120 40.80 28.80 -15.57
CA SER A 120 40.87 30.21 -15.98
C SER A 120 39.67 30.63 -16.84
N ARG A 121 39.27 31.88 -16.65
CA ARG A 121 38.09 32.61 -17.11
C ARG A 121 38.02 32.79 -18.64
N SER A 122 36.81 32.93 -19.18
CA SER A 122 36.49 33.55 -20.49
C SER A 122 36.15 35.05 -20.29
N PRO A 123 35.76 35.88 -21.29
CA PRO A 123 35.89 35.84 -22.78
C PRO A 123 36.42 37.18 -23.41
N SER A 124 36.55 37.26 -24.76
CA SER A 124 36.45 38.51 -25.60
C SER A 124 37.60 39.54 -25.47
N SER A 125 38.02 40.41 -26.39
CA SER A 125 37.96 40.64 -27.84
C SER A 125 38.79 41.94 -28.09
N VAL A 126 39.24 42.17 -29.32
CA VAL A 126 39.65 43.45 -29.94
C VAL A 126 41.04 44.04 -29.64
N ALA A 127 41.73 44.33 -30.77
CA ALA A 127 42.86 45.24 -31.04
C ALA A 127 44.27 44.78 -30.65
#